data_AF-A0A1E5GMT0-F1
#
_entry.id   AF-A0A1E5GMT0-F1
#
_cell.length_a   1.000
_cell.length_b   1.000
_cell.length_c   1.000
_cell.angle_alpha   90.00
_cell.angle_beta   90.00
_cell.angle_gamma   90.00
#
_symmetry.space_group_name_H-M   'P 1'
#
loop_
_entity.id
_entity.type
_entity.pdbx_description
1 polymer ?
#
loop_
_entity_poly.entity_id
_entity_poly.type
_entity_poly.pdbx_seq_one_letter_code
_entity_poly.pdbx_strand_id
1 'polypeptide(L)'
;MKEVQLNGFSISYDTMQTEHCPIMLDEQLYIENKKLPRYFIGETTMTFFDFYYADNSDFQETDYHLSEKFQQIIGRFPHTNQKKIALNESDSYSIKQVPVYITVKDYILAESKPEAYAMFREKLATIESLTPINEDEAESVFGYKRKRLFLDGTYGSRELLEKNQEQNVQTIQEKLEYVNEMYYFAHYSYAAMVQFLPEYNITTYDEFHEAYGKFVYSFTVTKKGKTIPLLWPDYLYHKPENHLEFGLLANTEQPRYQLFDQWELDEPIIIEILADGFEDVRFETTLKKPMNVPPKLSQSEYTLGEMICLSIDPGLVKELEKKTAEFELFKTKKTSENGYSLDYELLEDQLLIPSAQFEKLGRYQLKITSDVYGQLLFLFTIKQEG
;
A
#
# COMPACT_ATOMS: atom_id res chain seq x y z
N MET A 1 -1.25 8.51 48.92
CA MET A 1 -0.87 9.48 47.88
C MET A 1 0.29 8.97 47.05
N LYS A 2 -0.02 8.65 45.80
CA LYS A 2 0.92 8.25 44.75
C LYS A 2 0.94 9.33 43.67
N GLU A 3 1.91 9.31 42.77
CA GLU A 3 2.04 10.30 41.71
C GLU A 3 2.34 9.61 40.38
N VAL A 4 1.74 10.12 39.31
CA VAL A 4 2.09 9.79 37.92
C VAL A 4 2.89 10.94 37.34
N GLN A 5 4.01 10.66 36.66
CA GLN A 5 4.91 11.68 36.09
C GLN A 5 5.29 11.35 34.65
N LEU A 6 5.31 12.37 33.78
CA LEU A 6 5.76 12.28 32.40
C LEU A 6 6.18 13.66 31.87
N ASN A 7 7.45 13.82 31.47
CA ASN A 7 7.97 15.00 30.76
C ASN A 7 7.39 16.36 31.23
N GLY A 8 7.55 16.68 32.52
CA GLY A 8 7.09 17.93 33.12
C GLY A 8 5.60 17.97 33.51
N PHE A 9 4.79 17.00 33.05
CA PHE A 9 3.48 16.72 33.62
C PHE A 9 3.63 15.84 34.87
N SER A 10 2.87 16.16 35.90
CA SER A 10 2.68 15.28 37.05
C SER A 10 1.27 15.40 37.60
N ILE A 11 0.78 14.33 38.21
CA ILE A 11 -0.52 14.34 38.88
C ILE A 11 -0.54 13.38 40.07
N SER A 12 -1.00 13.91 41.21
CA SER A 12 -1.25 13.11 42.40
C SER A 12 -2.53 12.29 42.26
N TYR A 13 -2.52 11.07 42.77
CA TYR A 13 -3.69 10.20 42.82
C TYR A 13 -3.79 9.38 44.11
N ASP A 14 -5.02 8.94 44.41
CA ASP A 14 -5.33 8.03 45.51
C ASP A 14 -6.49 7.09 45.16
N THR A 15 -6.61 5.97 45.88
CA THR A 15 -7.68 4.98 45.64
C THR A 15 -8.96 5.29 46.42
N MET A 16 -8.92 6.32 47.27
CA MET A 16 -10.06 6.85 48.02
C MET A 16 -10.12 8.38 47.86
N GLN A 17 -11.32 8.95 47.97
CA GLN A 17 -11.48 10.40 47.94
C GLN A 17 -10.78 11.03 49.15
N THR A 18 -9.93 12.02 48.89
CA THR A 18 -9.25 12.81 49.93
C THR A 18 -9.37 14.31 49.61
N GLU A 19 -8.98 15.17 50.55
CA GLU A 19 -8.91 16.61 50.31
C GLU A 19 -7.93 16.97 49.17
N HIS A 20 -6.85 16.18 49.02
CA HIS A 20 -5.82 16.41 48.00
C HIS A 20 -6.17 15.78 46.65
N CYS A 21 -6.96 14.69 46.65
CA CYS A 21 -7.46 14.02 45.44
C CYS A 21 -9.00 13.97 45.48
N PRO A 22 -9.69 15.09 45.18
CA PRO A 22 -11.14 15.17 45.30
C PRO A 22 -11.89 14.70 44.05
N ILE A 23 -11.24 14.61 42.88
CA ILE A 23 -11.88 14.37 41.59
C ILE A 23 -11.84 12.87 41.26
N MET A 24 -13.00 12.24 41.09
CA MET A 24 -13.09 10.83 40.70
C MET A 24 -12.80 10.67 39.20
N LEU A 25 -11.78 9.89 38.85
CA LEU A 25 -11.39 9.58 37.48
C LEU A 25 -11.99 8.24 36.99
N ASP A 26 -12.08 7.28 37.89
CA ASP A 26 -12.59 5.91 37.69
C ASP A 26 -13.11 5.35 39.03
N GLU A 27 -13.84 4.23 39.03
CA GLU A 27 -14.61 3.68 40.17
C GLU A 27 -13.88 3.72 41.53
N GLN A 28 -12.55 3.57 41.53
CA GLN A 28 -11.70 3.59 42.74
C GLN A 28 -10.41 4.40 42.52
N LEU A 29 -10.45 5.43 41.69
CA LEU A 29 -9.29 6.27 41.42
C LEU A 29 -9.68 7.74 41.46
N TYR A 30 -9.04 8.49 42.34
CA TYR A 30 -9.24 9.92 42.53
C TYR A 30 -7.93 10.66 42.23
N ILE A 31 -8.02 11.81 41.60
CA ILE A 31 -6.90 12.67 41.23
C ILE A 31 -7.02 14.06 41.85
N GLU A 32 -5.89 14.76 41.95
CA GLU A 32 -5.89 16.18 42.33
C GLU A 32 -6.68 17.04 41.32
N ASN A 33 -7.22 18.16 41.81
CA ASN A 33 -7.90 19.13 40.96
C ASN A 33 -6.89 20.00 40.21
N LYS A 34 -6.42 19.49 39.06
CA LYS A 34 -5.44 20.13 38.18
C LYS A 34 -5.92 20.08 36.73
N LYS A 35 -5.63 21.11 35.94
CA LYS A 35 -5.88 21.10 34.48
C LYS A 35 -5.03 19.99 33.86
N LEU A 36 -5.68 19.03 33.22
CA LEU A 36 -5.01 17.94 32.53
C LEU A 36 -4.61 18.37 31.11
N PRO A 37 -3.50 17.85 30.58
CA PRO A 37 -3.31 17.83 29.14
C PRO A 37 -4.48 17.10 28.47
N ARG A 38 -4.70 17.38 27.20
CA ARG A 38 -5.76 16.71 26.43
C ARG A 38 -5.33 15.31 26.03
N TYR A 39 -4.09 15.18 25.55
CA TYR A 39 -3.48 13.93 25.12
C TYR A 39 -1.97 13.94 25.42
N PHE A 40 -1.37 12.76 25.37
CA PHE A 40 0.06 12.58 25.18
C PHE A 40 0.31 12.11 23.76
N ILE A 41 1.27 12.72 23.06
CA ILE A 41 1.64 12.35 21.68
C ILE A 41 3.06 11.82 21.64
N GLY A 42 3.33 10.87 20.76
CA GLY A 42 4.68 10.32 20.55
C GLY A 42 4.76 9.57 19.24
N GLU A 43 5.83 8.81 19.09
CA GLU A 43 6.06 7.97 17.91
C GLU A 43 6.46 6.56 18.32
N THR A 44 6.10 5.55 17.56
CA THR A 44 6.53 4.17 17.84
C THR A 44 6.75 3.36 16.58
N THR A 45 7.45 2.24 16.69
CA THR A 45 7.56 1.26 15.61
C THR A 45 6.43 0.24 15.75
N MET A 46 5.62 0.08 14.71
CA MET A 46 4.50 -0.88 14.67
C MET A 46 4.73 -1.94 13.61
N THR A 47 4.32 -3.18 13.87
CA THR A 47 4.18 -4.17 12.80
C THR A 47 3.05 -3.75 11.85
N PHE A 48 3.06 -4.23 10.62
CA PHE A 48 1.92 -4.02 9.71
C PHE A 48 0.61 -4.54 10.31
N PHE A 49 0.65 -5.68 11.02
CA PHE A 49 -0.51 -6.22 11.71
C PHE A 49 -1.07 -5.23 12.74
N ASP A 50 -0.25 -4.76 13.70
CA ASP A 50 -0.67 -3.77 14.71
C ASP A 50 -1.20 -2.49 14.07
N PHE A 51 -0.56 -2.06 12.96
CA PHE A 51 -0.96 -0.85 12.26
C PHE A 51 -2.32 -1.02 11.57
N TYR A 52 -2.63 -2.15 10.94
CA TYR A 52 -3.88 -2.31 10.17
C TYR A 52 -4.99 -3.05 10.91
N TYR A 53 -4.75 -3.59 12.10
CA TYR A 53 -5.73 -4.42 12.81
C TYR A 53 -7.09 -3.74 13.01
N ALA A 54 -7.10 -2.47 13.42
CA ALA A 54 -8.36 -1.71 13.57
C ALA A 54 -9.08 -1.45 12.25
N ASP A 55 -8.34 -1.40 11.14
CA ASP A 55 -8.87 -1.13 9.81
C ASP A 55 -9.27 -2.44 9.10
N ASN A 56 -8.69 -3.59 9.50
CA ASN A 56 -8.89 -4.91 8.90
C ASN A 56 -8.79 -6.04 9.95
N SER A 57 -9.81 -6.17 10.80
CA SER A 57 -9.83 -7.17 11.88
C SER A 57 -9.93 -8.63 11.42
N ASP A 58 -10.24 -8.85 10.14
CA ASP A 58 -10.37 -10.19 9.54
C ASP A 58 -9.03 -10.89 9.31
N PHE A 59 -7.93 -10.12 9.18
CA PHE A 59 -6.61 -10.68 8.92
C PHE A 59 -5.89 -11.05 10.20
N GLN A 60 -5.15 -12.16 10.14
CA GLN A 60 -4.23 -12.60 11.18
C GLN A 60 -2.83 -12.02 10.91
N GLU A 61 -1.96 -12.01 11.94
CA GLU A 61 -0.60 -11.49 11.80
C GLU A 61 0.19 -12.20 10.68
N THR A 62 0.00 -13.51 10.54
CA THR A 62 0.64 -14.32 9.49
C THR A 62 0.23 -13.90 8.07
N ASP A 63 -0.94 -13.28 7.92
CA ASP A 63 -1.39 -12.76 6.62
C ASP A 63 -0.56 -11.57 6.17
N TYR A 64 0.25 -10.96 7.05
CA TYR A 64 1.17 -9.85 6.75
C TYR A 64 2.61 -10.32 6.50
N HIS A 65 2.87 -11.63 6.52
CA HIS A 65 4.18 -12.16 6.17
C HIS A 65 4.40 -12.08 4.65
N LEU A 66 5.67 -12.01 4.25
CA LEU A 66 6.03 -12.05 2.85
C LEU A 66 5.74 -13.41 2.22
N SER A 67 5.22 -13.40 0.99
CA SER A 67 5.13 -14.64 0.22
C SER A 67 6.52 -15.08 -0.22
N GLU A 68 6.74 -16.40 -0.35
CA GLU A 68 7.98 -16.94 -0.92
C GLU A 68 8.26 -16.37 -2.33
N LYS A 69 7.20 -16.16 -3.13
CA LYS A 69 7.30 -15.52 -4.45
C LYS A 69 7.92 -14.13 -4.35
N PHE A 70 7.51 -13.31 -3.38
CA PHE A 70 8.10 -11.99 -3.18
C PHE A 70 9.51 -12.05 -2.59
N GLN A 71 9.83 -12.99 -1.71
CA GLN A 71 11.20 -13.18 -1.22
C GLN A 71 12.19 -13.41 -2.38
N GLN A 72 11.77 -14.17 -3.41
CA GLN A 72 12.55 -14.37 -4.63
C GLN A 72 12.68 -13.10 -5.49
N ILE A 73 11.66 -12.23 -5.49
CA ILE A 73 11.65 -10.95 -6.22
C ILE A 73 12.56 -9.92 -5.53
N ILE A 74 12.47 -9.76 -4.21
CA ILE A 74 13.18 -8.74 -3.42
C ILE A 74 14.69 -8.90 -3.46
N GLY A 75 15.21 -10.14 -3.54
CA GLY A 75 16.66 -10.38 -3.62
C GLY A 75 17.35 -9.69 -4.81
N ARG A 76 16.58 -9.12 -5.75
CA ARG A 76 17.07 -8.40 -6.94
C ARG A 76 16.92 -6.88 -6.87
N PHE A 77 16.21 -6.33 -5.87
CA PHE A 77 15.92 -4.90 -5.77
C PHE A 77 16.46 -4.32 -4.45
N PRO A 78 17.29 -3.25 -4.49
CA PRO A 78 17.75 -2.61 -3.26
C PRO A 78 16.57 -1.99 -2.50
N HIS A 79 16.60 -2.10 -1.17
CA HIS A 79 15.57 -1.55 -0.30
C HIS A 79 15.56 -0.02 -0.32
N THR A 80 14.66 0.60 -1.08
CA THR A 80 14.64 2.06 -1.28
C THR A 80 14.04 2.83 -0.11
N ASN A 81 13.39 2.17 0.87
CA ASN A 81 12.75 2.86 2.00
C ASN A 81 13.03 2.27 3.41
N GLN A 82 14.24 1.71 3.64
CA GLN A 82 14.64 1.09 4.93
C GLN A 82 14.54 2.01 6.15
N LYS A 83 14.50 3.33 5.93
CA LYS A 83 14.39 4.32 7.02
C LYS A 83 13.05 4.23 7.72
N LYS A 84 11.96 4.04 6.97
CA LYS A 84 10.59 3.99 7.53
C LYS A 84 10.02 2.59 7.58
N ILE A 85 10.30 1.74 6.60
CA ILE A 85 9.85 0.35 6.57
C ILE A 85 11.05 -0.56 6.82
N ALA A 86 10.97 -1.40 7.84
CA ALA A 86 12.01 -2.39 8.14
C ALA A 86 11.43 -3.80 8.20
N LEU A 87 12.15 -4.75 7.64
CA LEU A 87 11.89 -6.17 7.86
C LEU A 87 12.44 -6.53 9.25
N ASN A 88 11.62 -7.14 10.10
CA ASN A 88 12.00 -7.60 11.42
C ASN A 88 12.53 -9.04 11.39
N GLU A 89 12.94 -9.56 12.57
CA GLU A 89 13.52 -10.91 12.69
C GLU A 89 12.53 -12.06 12.41
N SER A 90 11.22 -11.76 12.35
CA SER A 90 10.17 -12.73 12.05
C SER A 90 9.67 -12.64 10.59
N ASP A 91 10.47 -12.06 9.70
CA ASP A 91 10.12 -11.83 8.28
C ASP A 91 8.83 -11.02 8.06
N SER A 92 8.49 -10.17 9.04
CA SER A 92 7.34 -9.26 8.98
C SER A 92 7.82 -7.82 8.85
N TYR A 93 7.06 -6.99 8.14
CA TYR A 93 7.39 -5.58 8.02
C TYR A 93 6.89 -4.79 9.21
N SER A 94 7.70 -3.81 9.62
CA SER A 94 7.35 -2.80 10.61
C SER A 94 7.50 -1.41 10.03
N ILE A 95 6.57 -0.53 10.40
CA ILE A 95 6.57 0.89 10.11
C ILE A 95 7.19 1.60 11.32
N LYS A 96 8.33 2.25 11.13
CA LYS A 96 9.02 3.03 12.15
C LYS A 96 8.36 4.40 12.29
N GLN A 97 8.48 5.01 13.47
CA GLN A 97 8.03 6.39 13.72
C GLN A 97 6.57 6.63 13.30
N VAL A 98 5.68 5.69 13.62
CA VAL A 98 4.24 5.87 13.46
C VAL A 98 3.77 6.86 14.53
N PRO A 99 3.14 7.98 14.16
CA PRO A 99 2.59 8.93 15.11
C PRO A 99 1.47 8.29 15.94
N VAL A 100 1.58 8.37 17.25
CA VAL A 100 0.61 7.83 18.20
C VAL A 100 0.13 8.88 19.19
N TYR A 101 -1.02 8.62 19.77
CA TYR A 101 -1.48 9.40 20.91
C TYR A 101 -2.18 8.53 21.96
N ILE A 102 -2.24 9.05 23.18
CA ILE A 102 -2.86 8.44 24.34
C ILE A 102 -3.71 9.49 25.02
N THR A 103 -4.92 9.14 25.45
CA THR A 103 -5.70 10.06 26.29
C THR A 103 -5.07 10.14 27.69
N VAL A 104 -5.10 11.33 28.30
CA VAL A 104 -4.50 11.49 29.64
C VAL A 104 -5.15 10.57 30.67
N LYS A 105 -6.46 10.33 30.55
CA LYS A 105 -7.19 9.39 31.41
C LYS A 105 -6.63 7.97 31.30
N ASP A 106 -6.46 7.46 30.08
CA ASP A 106 -5.96 6.10 29.85
C ASP A 106 -4.53 5.95 30.41
N TYR A 107 -3.69 6.95 30.19
CA TYR A 107 -2.33 6.96 30.75
C TYR A 107 -2.31 6.91 32.28
N ILE A 108 -3.08 7.78 32.96
CA ILE A 108 -3.15 7.80 34.42
C ILE A 108 -3.69 6.46 34.96
N LEU A 109 -4.70 5.89 34.32
CA LEU A 109 -5.26 4.59 34.71
C LEU A 109 -4.21 3.48 34.61
N ALA A 110 -3.50 3.39 33.49
CA ALA A 110 -2.46 2.41 33.27
C ALA A 110 -1.31 2.51 34.29
N GLU A 111 -0.84 3.71 34.58
CA GLU A 111 0.24 3.92 35.56
C GLU A 111 -0.25 3.70 37.01
N SER A 112 -1.53 3.95 37.30
CA SER A 112 -2.09 3.74 38.63
C SER A 112 -2.38 2.27 38.98
N LYS A 113 -2.66 1.44 37.96
CA LYS A 113 -3.05 0.02 38.05
C LYS A 113 -2.24 -0.81 37.03
N PRO A 114 -0.91 -0.90 37.16
CA PRO A 114 -0.06 -1.47 36.11
C PRO A 114 -0.32 -2.95 35.81
N GLU A 115 -0.76 -3.73 36.80
CA GLU A 115 -1.08 -5.14 36.62
C GLU A 115 -2.37 -5.36 35.81
N ALA A 116 -3.32 -4.42 35.89
CA ALA A 116 -4.59 -4.49 35.16
C ALA A 116 -4.42 -4.16 33.66
N TYR A 117 -3.39 -3.39 33.33
CA TYR A 117 -3.15 -2.85 31.98
C TYR A 117 -1.76 -3.23 31.44
N ALA A 118 -1.35 -4.48 31.66
CA ALA A 118 -0.01 -4.96 31.31
C ALA A 118 0.32 -4.78 29.81
N MET A 119 -0.61 -5.12 28.91
CA MET A 119 -0.43 -4.99 27.46
C MET A 119 -0.23 -3.53 27.02
N PHE A 120 -1.04 -2.61 27.58
CA PHE A 120 -0.86 -1.18 27.35
C PHE A 120 0.52 -0.72 27.78
N ARG A 121 1.00 -1.15 28.96
CA ARG A 121 2.32 -0.74 29.46
C ARG A 121 3.47 -1.28 28.62
N GLU A 122 3.33 -2.49 28.10
CA GLU A 122 4.30 -3.05 27.16
C GLU A 122 4.40 -2.20 25.89
N LYS A 123 3.27 -1.83 25.28
CA LYS A 123 3.24 -0.93 24.11
C LYS A 123 3.70 0.49 24.45
N LEU A 124 3.32 1.02 25.62
CA LEU A 124 3.74 2.34 26.08
C LEU A 124 5.26 2.43 26.17
N ALA A 125 5.93 1.37 26.63
CA ALA A 125 7.39 1.34 26.76
C ALA A 125 8.13 1.45 25.41
N THR A 126 7.45 1.18 24.29
CA THR A 126 8.01 1.32 22.93
C THR A 126 7.73 2.69 22.31
N ILE A 127 7.02 3.58 22.99
CA ILE A 127 6.71 4.93 22.47
C ILE A 127 7.86 5.88 22.81
N GLU A 128 8.43 6.46 21.77
CA GLU A 128 9.48 7.46 21.85
C GLU A 128 8.88 8.87 21.98
N SER A 129 9.59 9.74 22.71
CA SER A 129 9.31 11.18 22.79
C SER A 129 7.89 11.56 23.23
N LEU A 130 7.29 10.76 24.12
CA LEU A 130 5.93 10.98 24.61
C LEU A 130 5.81 12.34 25.34
N THR A 131 5.05 13.27 24.76
CA THR A 131 4.97 14.67 25.20
C THR A 131 3.53 15.08 25.51
N PRO A 132 3.27 15.77 26.64
CA PRO A 132 1.94 16.31 26.95
C PRO A 132 1.54 17.43 26.00
N ILE A 133 0.30 17.38 25.50
CA ILE A 133 -0.30 18.47 24.71
C ILE A 133 -1.48 19.05 25.48
N ASN A 134 -1.38 20.33 25.84
CA ASN A 134 -2.47 21.05 26.46
C ASN A 134 -3.53 21.47 25.44
N GLU A 135 -4.73 21.75 25.91
CA GLU A 135 -5.87 22.17 25.08
C GLU A 135 -5.53 23.40 24.20
N ASP A 136 -4.75 24.33 24.74
CA ASP A 136 -4.35 25.57 24.08
C ASP A 136 -3.21 25.38 23.06
N GLU A 137 -2.54 24.21 23.08
CA GLU A 137 -1.39 23.87 22.22
C GLU A 137 -1.75 22.86 21.13
N ALA A 138 -2.93 22.23 21.21
CA ALA A 138 -3.36 21.15 20.31
C ALA A 138 -3.41 21.58 18.83
N GLU A 139 -3.71 22.86 18.56
CA GLU A 139 -3.74 23.42 17.20
C GLU A 139 -2.34 23.57 16.59
N SER A 140 -1.30 23.68 17.41
CA SER A 140 0.10 23.91 16.98
C SER A 140 0.90 22.63 16.75
N VAL A 141 0.29 21.47 17.01
CA VAL A 141 0.97 20.17 16.86
C VAL A 141 1.10 19.80 15.39
N PHE A 142 2.34 19.73 14.91
CA PHE A 142 2.66 19.18 13.59
C PHE A 142 2.26 17.70 13.49
N GLY A 143 1.58 17.33 12.41
CA GLY A 143 1.25 15.94 12.07
C GLY A 143 -0.21 15.76 11.67
N TYR A 144 -0.43 14.93 10.66
CA TYR A 144 -1.72 14.73 9.98
C TYR A 144 -2.65 13.79 10.74
N LYS A 145 -2.34 12.49 10.80
CA LYS A 145 -3.17 11.50 11.49
C LYS A 145 -2.34 10.65 12.44
N ARG A 146 -2.92 10.23 13.55
CA ARG A 146 -2.27 9.47 14.62
C ARG A 146 -3.07 8.21 14.95
N LYS A 147 -2.38 7.17 15.42
CA LYS A 147 -2.98 5.95 15.97
C LYS A 147 -3.22 6.13 17.47
N ARG A 148 -4.43 5.90 17.97
CA ARG A 148 -4.71 5.89 19.42
C ARG A 148 -4.22 4.59 20.03
N LEU A 149 -3.47 4.62 21.14
CA LEU A 149 -3.26 3.44 22.00
C LEU A 149 -4.37 3.37 23.05
N PHE A 150 -5.11 2.27 23.08
CA PHE A 150 -6.18 2.01 24.05
C PHE A 150 -5.68 1.20 25.25
N LEU A 151 -6.37 1.32 26.39
CA LEU A 151 -6.04 0.64 27.66
C LEU A 151 -5.90 -0.89 27.56
N ASP A 152 -6.53 -1.51 26.57
CA ASP A 152 -6.42 -2.95 26.31
C ASP A 152 -5.12 -3.34 25.58
N GLY A 153 -4.31 -2.36 25.17
CA GLY A 153 -3.07 -2.55 24.44
C GLY A 153 -3.22 -2.57 22.91
N THR A 154 -4.42 -2.30 22.39
CA THR A 154 -4.67 -2.22 20.94
C THR A 154 -4.49 -0.80 20.40
N TYR A 155 -4.18 -0.71 19.10
CA TYR A 155 -4.16 0.57 18.37
C TYR A 155 -5.45 0.76 17.57
N GLY A 156 -5.99 1.98 17.56
CA GLY A 156 -7.17 2.34 16.77
C GLY A 156 -6.87 2.63 15.30
N SER A 157 -7.89 3.04 14.54
CA SER A 157 -7.70 3.60 13.21
C SER A 157 -6.91 4.92 13.27
N ARG A 158 -6.34 5.32 12.13
CA ARG A 158 -5.68 6.62 12.02
C ARG A 158 -6.72 7.74 12.02
N GLU A 159 -6.53 8.72 12.89
CA GLU A 159 -7.44 9.86 12.96
C GLU A 159 -6.73 11.20 13.09
N LEU A 160 -7.37 12.22 12.54
CA LEU A 160 -7.00 13.61 12.70
C LEU A 160 -7.54 14.08 14.04
N LEU A 161 -6.68 14.57 14.93
CA LEU A 161 -7.10 15.01 16.25
C LEU A 161 -7.83 16.36 16.21
N GLU A 162 -7.36 17.29 15.36
CA GLU A 162 -7.93 18.63 15.21
C GLU A 162 -8.08 19.02 13.74
N LYS A 163 -9.21 19.65 13.36
CA LYS A 163 -9.51 20.02 11.97
C LYS A 163 -8.45 20.92 11.31
N ASN A 164 -7.87 21.85 12.06
CA ASN A 164 -6.87 22.79 11.53
C ASN A 164 -5.55 22.10 11.16
N GLN A 165 -5.29 20.88 11.65
CA GLN A 165 -4.08 20.12 11.29
C GLN A 165 -4.07 19.64 9.82
N GLU A 166 -5.19 19.70 9.10
CA GLU A 166 -5.22 19.47 7.64
C GLU A 166 -4.29 20.44 6.89
N GLN A 167 -4.05 21.64 7.42
CA GLN A 167 -3.15 22.62 6.82
C GLN A 167 -1.66 22.30 7.02
N ASN A 168 -1.33 21.33 7.89
CA ASN A 168 0.05 20.98 8.22
C ASN A 168 0.69 19.99 7.23
N VAL A 169 -0.04 19.58 6.19
CA VAL A 169 0.45 18.68 5.15
C VAL A 169 0.42 19.32 3.77
N GLN A 170 1.28 18.82 2.89
CA GLN A 170 1.29 19.20 1.48
C GLN A 170 0.19 18.48 0.72
N THR A 171 -0.59 19.22 -0.05
CA THR A 171 -1.54 18.64 -1.01
C THR A 171 -0.78 18.10 -2.23
N ILE A 172 -1.14 16.88 -2.64
CA ILE A 172 -0.45 16.13 -3.68
C ILE A 172 -1.42 15.34 -4.58
N GLN A 173 -2.66 15.10 -4.15
CA GLN A 173 -3.66 14.34 -4.91
C GLN A 173 -3.80 14.84 -6.35
N GLU A 174 -3.89 16.15 -6.54
CA GLU A 174 -4.05 16.81 -7.85
C GLU A 174 -2.80 16.73 -8.75
N LYS A 175 -1.69 16.20 -8.23
CA LYS A 175 -0.42 16.06 -8.98
C LYS A 175 -0.16 14.64 -9.43
N LEU A 176 -0.92 13.69 -8.90
CA LEU A 176 -0.74 12.27 -9.14
C LEU A 176 -1.89 11.73 -9.98
N GLU A 177 -1.57 10.75 -10.80
CA GLU A 177 -2.51 10.06 -11.67
C GLU A 177 -2.37 8.55 -11.50
N TYR A 178 -3.52 7.88 -11.46
CA TYR A 178 -3.61 6.43 -11.52
C TYR A 178 -3.61 5.96 -12.98
N VAL A 179 -2.61 5.19 -13.38
CA VAL A 179 -2.37 4.82 -14.78
C VAL A 179 -1.99 3.35 -14.92
N ASN A 180 -1.99 2.86 -16.17
CA ASN A 180 -1.51 1.53 -16.55
C ASN A 180 -2.14 0.41 -15.71
N GLU A 181 -3.47 0.40 -15.61
CA GLU A 181 -4.21 -0.68 -14.95
C GLU A 181 -4.07 -1.99 -15.74
N MET A 182 -3.28 -2.90 -15.19
CA MET A 182 -2.87 -4.17 -15.79
C MET A 182 -3.60 -5.36 -15.16
N TYR A 183 -4.00 -6.29 -16.02
CA TYR A 183 -4.66 -7.53 -15.64
C TYR A 183 -3.85 -8.75 -16.08
N TYR A 184 -3.84 -9.79 -15.25
CA TYR A 184 -3.14 -11.05 -15.53
C TYR A 184 -1.66 -10.87 -15.91
N PHE A 185 -0.99 -9.92 -15.25
CA PHE A 185 0.38 -9.55 -15.56
C PHE A 185 1.38 -10.33 -14.70
N ALA A 186 2.25 -11.12 -15.34
CA ALA A 186 3.31 -11.89 -14.69
C ALA A 186 2.81 -12.77 -13.53
N HIS A 187 3.03 -12.34 -12.28
CA HIS A 187 2.59 -13.04 -11.07
C HIS A 187 1.35 -12.41 -10.43
N TYR A 188 0.76 -11.38 -11.04
CA TYR A 188 -0.31 -10.58 -10.49
C TYR A 188 -1.64 -10.82 -11.22
N SER A 189 -2.74 -10.92 -10.46
CA SER A 189 -4.09 -10.87 -11.02
C SER A 189 -4.43 -9.45 -11.44
N TYR A 190 -3.96 -8.49 -10.64
CA TYR A 190 -4.21 -7.07 -10.77
C TYR A 190 -2.96 -6.27 -10.41
N ALA A 191 -2.56 -5.32 -11.25
CA ALA A 191 -1.44 -4.43 -10.99
C ALA A 191 -1.71 -3.07 -11.61
N ALA A 192 -1.10 -2.01 -11.08
CA ALA A 192 -1.18 -0.69 -11.68
C ALA A 192 -0.07 0.24 -11.20
N MET A 193 -0.09 1.46 -11.72
CA MET A 193 0.93 2.46 -11.47
C MET A 193 0.30 3.78 -11.01
N VAL A 194 0.98 4.49 -10.13
CA VAL A 194 0.69 5.87 -9.76
C VAL A 194 1.91 6.71 -10.11
N GLN A 195 1.71 7.75 -10.91
CA GLN A 195 2.77 8.63 -11.39
C GLN A 195 2.39 10.09 -11.21
N PHE A 196 3.36 11.00 -11.37
CA PHE A 196 3.03 12.41 -11.51
C PHE A 196 2.40 12.68 -12.87
N LEU A 197 1.43 13.60 -12.88
CA LEU A 197 0.88 14.13 -14.12
C LEU A 197 2.00 14.77 -14.98
N PRO A 198 1.97 14.62 -16.31
CA PRO A 198 3.06 15.06 -17.19
C PRO A 198 3.45 16.54 -17.05
N GLU A 199 2.50 17.43 -16.76
CA GLU A 199 2.72 18.88 -16.60
C GLU A 199 3.65 19.26 -15.44
N TYR A 200 3.87 18.36 -14.47
CA TYR A 200 4.80 18.59 -13.37
C TYR A 200 6.26 18.31 -13.74
N ASN A 201 6.55 17.87 -14.97
CA ASN A 201 7.89 17.60 -15.51
C ASN A 201 8.75 16.67 -14.65
N ILE A 202 8.12 15.75 -13.90
CA ILE A 202 8.80 14.68 -13.18
C ILE A 202 8.87 13.49 -14.12
N THR A 203 10.01 13.30 -14.76
CA THR A 203 10.18 12.35 -15.88
C THR A 203 11.14 11.21 -15.57
N THR A 204 11.88 11.32 -14.46
CA THR A 204 12.81 10.30 -14.01
C THR A 204 12.43 9.75 -12.65
N TYR A 205 12.91 8.54 -12.38
CA TYR A 205 12.79 7.92 -11.07
C TYR A 205 13.32 8.82 -9.94
N ASP A 206 14.51 9.41 -10.10
CA ASP A 206 15.15 10.15 -9.01
C ASP A 206 14.34 11.42 -8.68
N GLU A 207 13.75 12.07 -9.69
CA GLU A 207 12.81 13.19 -9.49
C GLU A 207 11.55 12.75 -8.73
N PHE A 208 10.93 11.63 -9.11
CA PHE A 208 9.76 11.09 -8.41
C PHE A 208 10.08 10.77 -6.95
N HIS A 209 11.20 10.08 -6.72
CA HIS A 209 11.61 9.64 -5.38
C HIS A 209 11.87 10.83 -4.46
N GLU A 210 12.58 11.85 -4.95
CA GLU A 210 12.89 13.04 -4.17
C GLU A 210 11.64 13.90 -3.90
N ALA A 211 10.70 13.96 -4.85
CA ALA A 211 9.48 14.75 -4.72
C ALA A 211 8.43 14.09 -3.79
N TYR A 212 8.25 12.77 -3.89
CA TYR A 212 7.15 12.08 -3.19
C TYR A 212 7.52 10.67 -2.72
N GLY A 213 8.17 9.86 -3.56
CA GLY A 213 8.33 8.43 -3.31
C GLY A 213 9.04 8.07 -2.01
N LYS A 214 10.03 8.85 -1.55
CA LYS A 214 10.73 8.60 -0.28
C LYS A 214 9.88 8.80 0.98
N PHE A 215 8.76 9.51 0.85
CA PHE A 215 7.86 9.82 1.95
C PHE A 215 6.74 8.79 2.09
N VAL A 216 6.46 8.00 1.05
CA VAL A 216 5.41 6.98 1.06
C VAL A 216 5.83 5.78 1.91
N TYR A 217 5.03 5.43 2.91
CA TYR A 217 5.31 4.33 3.84
C TYR A 217 4.19 3.31 3.98
N SER A 218 3.05 3.55 3.35
CA SER A 218 1.94 2.61 3.34
C SER A 218 1.12 2.78 2.06
N PHE A 219 0.64 1.65 1.55
CA PHE A 219 -0.19 1.55 0.36
C PHE A 219 -1.26 0.50 0.62
N THR A 220 -2.50 0.77 0.23
CA THR A 220 -3.61 -0.16 0.38
C THR A 220 -4.45 -0.24 -0.88
N VAL A 221 -5.12 -1.37 -1.06
CA VAL A 221 -6.16 -1.56 -2.08
C VAL A 221 -7.41 -2.11 -1.40
N THR A 222 -8.52 -1.39 -1.49
CA THR A 222 -9.82 -1.79 -0.94
C THR A 222 -10.74 -2.28 -2.03
N LYS A 223 -11.36 -3.44 -1.81
CA LYS A 223 -12.39 -4.02 -2.69
C LYS A 223 -13.49 -4.63 -1.83
N LYS A 224 -14.77 -4.43 -2.19
CA LYS A 224 -15.93 -4.94 -1.40
C LYS A 224 -15.86 -4.61 0.10
N GLY A 225 -15.35 -3.42 0.44
CA GLY A 225 -15.20 -2.97 1.83
C GLY A 225 -14.08 -3.65 2.63
N LYS A 226 -13.28 -4.52 2.00
CA LYS A 226 -12.09 -5.13 2.60
C LYS A 226 -10.85 -4.43 2.09
N THR A 227 -10.07 -3.85 3.00
CA THR A 227 -8.83 -3.15 2.68
C THR A 227 -7.68 -4.13 2.74
N ILE A 228 -6.87 -4.21 1.69
CA ILE A 228 -5.70 -5.06 1.61
C ILE A 228 -4.47 -4.16 1.74
N PRO A 229 -3.77 -4.21 2.88
CA PRO A 229 -2.49 -3.55 3.00
C PRO A 229 -1.47 -4.24 2.12
N LEU A 230 -0.79 -3.45 1.28
CA LEU A 230 0.30 -3.92 0.48
C LEU A 230 1.59 -3.82 1.29
N LEU A 231 2.33 -4.92 1.38
CA LEU A 231 3.68 -4.89 1.92
C LEU A 231 4.60 -4.16 0.95
N TRP A 232 5.73 -3.63 1.43
CA TRP A 232 6.69 -2.92 0.55
C TRP A 232 7.10 -3.67 -0.73
N PRO A 233 7.20 -5.01 -0.76
CA PRO A 233 7.45 -5.73 -2.01
C PRO A 233 6.26 -5.86 -2.95
N ASP A 234 5.05 -5.71 -2.41
CA ASP A 234 3.80 -5.75 -3.16
C ASP A 234 3.59 -4.45 -3.94
N TYR A 235 4.22 -3.37 -3.49
CA TYR A 235 4.29 -2.10 -4.21
C TYR A 235 5.74 -1.66 -4.39
N LEU A 236 6.26 -1.81 -5.61
CA LEU A 236 7.64 -1.51 -5.91
C LEU A 236 7.77 -0.12 -6.53
N TYR A 237 8.90 0.51 -6.23
CA TYR A 237 9.36 1.67 -6.96
C TYR A 237 10.26 1.18 -8.10
N HIS A 238 9.73 1.08 -9.32
CA HIS A 238 10.44 0.42 -10.40
C HIS A 238 11.42 1.36 -11.14
N LYS A 239 12.74 1.23 -10.94
CA LYS A 239 13.74 1.91 -11.79
C LYS A 239 13.73 1.32 -13.20
N PRO A 240 13.75 2.11 -14.30
CA PRO A 240 13.97 3.56 -14.38
C PRO A 240 12.68 4.41 -14.45
N GLU A 241 11.53 3.81 -14.20
CA GLU A 241 10.23 4.40 -14.49
C GLU A 241 9.79 5.28 -13.30
N ASN A 242 9.31 6.48 -13.59
CA ASN A 242 9.01 7.58 -12.68
C ASN A 242 7.65 7.41 -11.97
N HIS A 243 7.38 6.20 -11.48
CA HIS A 243 6.10 5.82 -10.89
C HIS A 243 6.25 4.91 -9.67
N LEU A 244 5.14 4.78 -8.94
CA LEU A 244 4.91 3.76 -7.93
C LEU A 244 4.07 2.63 -8.54
N GLU A 245 4.59 1.42 -8.58
CA GLU A 245 3.90 0.24 -9.11
C GLU A 245 3.39 -0.60 -7.95
N PHE A 246 2.23 -1.23 -8.11
CA PHE A 246 1.77 -2.25 -7.18
C PHE A 246 1.13 -3.42 -7.89
N GLY A 247 1.13 -4.58 -7.23
CA GLY A 247 0.59 -5.82 -7.76
C GLY A 247 0.01 -6.73 -6.68
N LEU A 248 -1.16 -7.29 -6.96
CA LEU A 248 -1.85 -8.28 -6.14
C LEU A 248 -1.57 -9.66 -6.72
N LEU A 249 -0.90 -10.51 -5.95
CA LEU A 249 -0.46 -11.82 -6.43
C LEU A 249 -1.64 -12.71 -6.85
N ALA A 250 -1.49 -13.34 -8.01
CA ALA A 250 -2.37 -14.38 -8.48
C ALA A 250 -1.99 -15.74 -7.89
N ASN A 251 -2.99 -16.61 -7.72
CA ASN A 251 -2.82 -18.03 -7.42
C ASN A 251 -1.89 -18.25 -6.23
N THR A 252 -2.29 -17.71 -5.08
CA THR A 252 -1.53 -17.73 -3.83
C THR A 252 -2.41 -18.23 -2.70
N GLU A 253 -1.80 -18.94 -1.74
CA GLU A 253 -2.49 -19.39 -0.53
C GLU A 253 -2.70 -18.24 0.47
N GLN A 254 -2.12 -17.06 0.21
CA GLN A 254 -2.24 -15.89 1.08
C GLN A 254 -3.64 -15.28 1.01
N PRO A 255 -4.43 -15.30 2.11
CA PRO A 255 -5.83 -14.86 2.10
C PRO A 255 -6.03 -13.42 1.63
N ARG A 256 -5.07 -12.53 1.91
CA ARG A 256 -5.16 -11.11 1.56
C ARG A 256 -5.30 -10.84 0.06
N TYR A 257 -4.80 -11.72 -0.82
CA TYR A 257 -4.89 -11.52 -2.28
C TYR A 257 -6.05 -12.25 -2.94
N GLN A 258 -6.63 -13.26 -2.28
CA GLN A 258 -7.67 -14.12 -2.86
C GLN A 258 -8.92 -13.33 -3.28
N LEU A 259 -9.13 -12.16 -2.68
CA LEU A 259 -10.20 -11.26 -3.07
C LEU A 259 -10.08 -10.82 -4.54
N PHE A 260 -8.90 -10.88 -5.15
CA PHE A 260 -8.63 -10.50 -6.55
C PHE A 260 -8.46 -11.70 -7.49
N ASP A 261 -8.64 -12.93 -7.03
CA ASP A 261 -8.69 -14.10 -7.91
C ASP A 261 -9.95 -14.10 -8.80
N GLN A 262 -11.01 -13.40 -8.36
CA GLN A 262 -12.25 -13.22 -9.10
C GLN A 262 -12.80 -11.81 -8.89
N TRP A 263 -13.36 -11.22 -9.94
CA TRP A 263 -14.03 -9.93 -9.86
C TRP A 263 -15.15 -9.82 -10.89
N GLU A 264 -15.98 -8.80 -10.73
CA GLU A 264 -17.03 -8.43 -11.68
C GLU A 264 -16.66 -7.13 -12.40
N LEU A 265 -17.21 -6.93 -13.59
CA LEU A 265 -17.11 -5.65 -14.29
C LEU A 265 -17.72 -4.54 -13.43
N ASP A 266 -17.07 -3.38 -13.44
CA ASP A 266 -17.45 -2.17 -12.73
C ASP A 266 -17.40 -2.29 -11.19
N GLU A 267 -16.78 -3.35 -10.68
CA GLU A 267 -16.60 -3.51 -9.24
C GLU A 267 -15.67 -2.39 -8.70
N PRO A 268 -16.12 -1.59 -7.71
CA PRO A 268 -15.36 -0.45 -7.24
C PRO A 268 -14.15 -0.88 -6.43
N ILE A 269 -13.06 -0.18 -6.65
CA ILE A 269 -11.85 -0.31 -5.84
C ILE A 269 -11.35 1.06 -5.42
N ILE A 270 -10.71 1.09 -4.26
CA ILE A 270 -10.09 2.29 -3.71
C ILE A 270 -8.62 1.98 -3.50
N ILE A 271 -7.75 2.86 -3.98
CA ILE A 271 -6.32 2.79 -3.75
C ILE A 271 -5.96 3.94 -2.82
N GLU A 272 -5.32 3.66 -1.69
CA GLU A 272 -4.87 4.70 -0.75
C GLU A 272 -3.36 4.65 -0.54
N ILE A 273 -2.73 5.82 -0.51
CA ILE A 273 -1.29 5.99 -0.29
C ILE A 273 -1.09 6.92 0.89
N LEU A 274 -0.30 6.45 1.86
CA LEU A 274 0.04 7.21 3.06
C LEU A 274 1.50 7.66 2.97
N ALA A 275 1.74 8.96 3.09
CA ALA A 275 3.06 9.56 2.98
C ALA A 275 3.32 10.60 4.10
N ASP A 276 4.54 10.64 4.60
CA ASP A 276 4.94 11.54 5.68
C ASP A 276 4.97 12.99 5.20
N GLY A 277 4.21 13.87 5.86
CA GLY A 277 4.14 15.30 5.51
C GLY A 277 3.20 15.63 4.35
N PHE A 278 2.47 14.64 3.83
CA PHE A 278 1.48 14.80 2.76
C PHE A 278 0.08 14.40 3.25
N GLU A 279 -0.94 14.88 2.54
CA GLU A 279 -2.28 14.33 2.68
C GLU A 279 -2.33 12.85 2.29
N ASP A 280 -3.30 12.11 2.83
CA ASP A 280 -3.56 10.76 2.37
C ASP A 280 -4.15 10.83 0.96
N VAL A 281 -3.49 10.18 0.00
CA VAL A 281 -3.91 10.17 -1.40
C VAL A 281 -4.87 9.01 -1.60
N ARG A 282 -5.97 9.25 -2.31
CA ARG A 282 -7.03 8.27 -2.59
C ARG A 282 -7.43 8.32 -4.05
N PHE A 283 -7.35 7.17 -4.72
CA PHE A 283 -7.90 6.98 -6.06
C PHE A 283 -9.09 6.04 -6.00
N GLU A 284 -10.18 6.42 -6.68
CA GLU A 284 -11.36 5.59 -6.85
C GLU A 284 -11.47 5.21 -8.32
N THR A 285 -11.58 3.91 -8.60
CA THR A 285 -11.75 3.40 -9.96
C THR A 285 -12.63 2.15 -9.91
N THR A 286 -12.91 1.56 -11.08
CA THR A 286 -13.70 0.34 -11.21
C THR A 286 -12.94 -0.70 -12.02
N LEU A 287 -13.09 -1.97 -11.63
CA LEU A 287 -12.44 -3.08 -12.31
C LEU A 287 -13.04 -3.30 -13.70
N LYS A 288 -12.15 -3.53 -14.66
CA LYS A 288 -12.47 -3.91 -16.03
C LYS A 288 -13.08 -5.30 -16.10
N LYS A 289 -13.64 -5.66 -17.25
CA LYS A 289 -14.31 -6.94 -17.43
C LYS A 289 -13.30 -8.09 -17.24
N PRO A 290 -13.58 -9.08 -16.37
CA PRO A 290 -12.74 -10.26 -16.27
C PRO A 290 -12.78 -11.05 -17.59
N MET A 291 -11.68 -11.72 -17.90
CA MET A 291 -11.64 -12.65 -19.04
C MET A 291 -12.21 -14.01 -18.62
N ASN A 292 -12.93 -14.66 -19.53
CA ASN A 292 -13.44 -16.01 -19.26
C ASN A 292 -12.30 -17.03 -19.16
N VAL A 293 -11.25 -16.81 -19.95
CA VAL A 293 -10.03 -17.60 -19.96
C VAL A 293 -8.86 -16.65 -19.70
N PRO A 294 -8.02 -16.90 -18.68
CA PRO A 294 -6.84 -16.08 -18.43
C PRO A 294 -5.93 -16.04 -19.67
N PRO A 295 -5.51 -14.85 -20.11
CA PRO A 295 -4.72 -14.74 -21.32
C PRO A 295 -3.33 -15.32 -21.09
N LYS A 296 -2.83 -16.07 -22.07
CA LYS A 296 -1.59 -16.84 -21.89
C LYS A 296 -0.86 -17.08 -23.21
N LEU A 297 0.45 -16.85 -23.18
CA LEU A 297 1.34 -17.31 -24.24
C LEU A 297 1.53 -18.83 -24.15
N SER A 298 1.56 -19.51 -25.29
CA SER A 298 1.84 -20.95 -25.35
C SER A 298 3.18 -21.31 -24.68
N GLN A 299 4.18 -20.43 -24.81
CA GLN A 299 5.50 -20.53 -24.17
C GLN A 299 6.12 -19.14 -24.01
N SER A 300 7.19 -19.02 -23.23
CA SER A 300 7.91 -17.74 -23.01
C SER A 300 9.18 -17.60 -23.87
N GLU A 301 9.61 -18.68 -24.51
CA GLU A 301 10.76 -18.71 -25.41
C GLU A 301 10.35 -19.40 -26.72
N TYR A 302 10.66 -18.78 -27.85
CA TYR A 302 10.32 -19.23 -29.19
C TYR A 302 11.59 -19.30 -30.04
N THR A 303 11.64 -20.27 -30.95
CA THR A 303 12.66 -20.34 -31.99
C THR A 303 12.25 -19.47 -33.17
N LEU A 304 13.21 -18.80 -33.82
CA LEU A 304 12.95 -18.04 -35.04
C LEU A 304 12.30 -18.94 -36.12
N GLY A 305 11.12 -18.54 -36.59
CA GLY A 305 10.30 -19.32 -37.52
C GLY A 305 9.08 -19.99 -36.88
N GLU A 306 9.05 -20.12 -35.55
CA GLU A 306 7.87 -20.62 -34.82
C GLU A 306 6.72 -19.61 -34.80
N MET A 307 5.51 -20.11 -34.56
CA MET A 307 4.33 -19.29 -34.30
C MET A 307 4.27 -18.90 -32.82
N ILE A 308 4.20 -17.60 -32.56
CA ILE A 308 3.89 -17.07 -31.24
C ILE A 308 2.37 -17.15 -31.09
N CYS A 309 1.90 -18.01 -30.19
CA CYS A 309 0.47 -18.22 -29.96
C CYS A 309 0.07 -17.60 -28.62
N LEU A 310 -0.85 -16.63 -28.67
CA LEU A 310 -1.44 -16.01 -27.49
C LEU A 310 -2.92 -16.41 -27.41
N SER A 311 -3.29 -17.18 -26.39
CA SER A 311 -4.69 -17.45 -26.05
C SER A 311 -5.28 -16.22 -25.34
N ILE A 312 -6.40 -15.70 -25.84
CA ILE A 312 -7.10 -14.52 -25.31
C ILE A 312 -8.61 -14.69 -25.41
N ASP A 313 -9.36 -13.90 -24.64
CA ASP A 313 -10.82 -13.94 -24.66
C ASP A 313 -11.39 -13.61 -26.07
N PRO A 314 -12.43 -14.32 -26.55
CA PRO A 314 -13.04 -14.06 -27.85
C PRO A 314 -13.56 -12.63 -28.02
N GLY A 315 -13.91 -11.95 -26.93
CA GLY A 315 -14.26 -10.53 -26.98
C GLY A 315 -13.07 -9.65 -27.37
N LEU A 316 -11.89 -9.93 -26.84
CA LEU A 316 -10.67 -9.19 -27.18
C LEU A 316 -10.20 -9.48 -28.61
N VAL A 317 -10.34 -10.71 -29.09
CA VAL A 317 -10.11 -11.04 -30.52
C VAL A 317 -10.95 -10.13 -31.43
N LYS A 318 -12.24 -9.94 -31.11
CA LYS A 318 -13.13 -9.07 -31.87
C LYS A 318 -12.73 -7.59 -31.80
N GLU A 319 -12.18 -7.14 -30.67
CA GLU A 319 -11.65 -5.77 -30.54
C GLU A 319 -10.40 -5.58 -31.41
N LEU A 320 -9.52 -6.58 -31.47
CA LEU A 320 -8.36 -6.57 -32.37
C LEU A 320 -8.77 -6.58 -33.84
N GLU A 321 -9.75 -7.40 -34.22
CA GLU A 321 -10.29 -7.47 -35.59
C GLU A 321 -10.88 -6.11 -36.03
N LYS A 322 -11.62 -5.46 -35.13
CA LYS A 322 -12.23 -4.14 -35.38
C LYS A 322 -11.28 -2.96 -35.19
N LYS A 323 -10.06 -3.21 -34.71
CA LYS A 323 -9.05 -2.19 -34.37
C LYS A 323 -9.52 -1.18 -33.33
N THR A 324 -10.29 -1.65 -32.34
CA THR A 324 -10.75 -0.81 -31.22
C THR A 324 -9.86 -0.93 -29.98
N ALA A 325 -9.10 -2.03 -29.85
CA ALA A 325 -8.02 -2.13 -28.88
C ALA A 325 -6.73 -1.52 -29.45
N GLU A 326 -5.85 -1.02 -28.60
CA GLU A 326 -4.49 -0.70 -29.02
C GLU A 326 -3.63 -1.95 -28.96
N PHE A 327 -2.78 -2.13 -29.96
CA PHE A 327 -1.92 -3.29 -30.10
C PHE A 327 -0.51 -2.80 -30.39
N GLU A 328 0.42 -3.03 -29.46
CA GLU A 328 1.78 -2.51 -29.52
C GLU A 328 2.81 -3.61 -29.25
N LEU A 329 3.93 -3.52 -29.97
CA LEU A 329 5.09 -4.40 -29.77
C LEU A 329 6.32 -3.58 -29.42
N PHE A 330 6.99 -3.95 -28.33
CA PHE A 330 8.22 -3.33 -27.87
C PHE A 330 9.40 -4.30 -28.08
N LYS A 331 10.36 -3.90 -28.93
CA LYS A 331 11.63 -4.65 -29.14
C LYS A 331 12.65 -4.34 -28.05
N THR A 332 12.61 -3.12 -27.54
CA THR A 332 13.32 -2.66 -26.34
C THR A 332 12.35 -1.81 -25.52
N LYS A 333 12.60 -1.60 -24.24
CA LYS A 333 11.72 -0.82 -23.33
C LYS A 333 11.39 0.63 -23.80
N LYS A 334 11.96 1.12 -24.90
CA LYS A 334 11.88 2.53 -25.33
C LYS A 334 11.17 2.80 -26.66
N THR A 335 10.93 1.78 -27.47
CA THR A 335 10.37 1.96 -28.82
C THR A 335 9.25 0.96 -29.04
N SER A 336 8.01 1.44 -29.14
CA SER A 336 6.88 0.65 -29.61
C SER A 336 6.76 0.73 -31.13
N GLU A 337 6.28 -0.38 -31.69
CA GLU A 337 5.79 -0.49 -33.06
C GLU A 337 4.30 -0.82 -32.99
N ASN A 338 3.53 -0.28 -33.94
CA ASN A 338 2.10 -0.59 -34.03
C ASN A 338 1.93 -2.07 -34.41
N GLY A 339 1.35 -2.87 -33.53
CA GLY A 339 1.13 -4.30 -33.75
C GLY A 339 0.25 -4.59 -34.97
N TYR A 340 -0.60 -3.65 -35.40
CA TYR A 340 -1.41 -3.79 -36.61
C TYR A 340 -0.59 -3.75 -37.92
N SER A 341 0.70 -3.40 -37.86
CA SER A 341 1.60 -3.52 -39.02
C SER A 341 2.32 -4.86 -39.09
N LEU A 342 2.13 -5.75 -38.10
CA LEU A 342 2.70 -7.09 -38.11
C LEU A 342 1.88 -8.02 -39.01
N ASP A 343 2.52 -9.08 -39.47
CA ASP A 343 1.80 -10.25 -39.99
C ASP A 343 1.21 -11.00 -38.78
N TYR A 344 -0.12 -11.12 -38.71
CA TYR A 344 -0.81 -11.86 -37.66
C TYR A 344 -2.09 -12.51 -38.17
N GLU A 345 -2.53 -13.55 -37.47
CA GLU A 345 -3.80 -14.24 -37.70
C GLU A 345 -4.63 -14.22 -36.41
N LEU A 346 -5.94 -14.01 -36.56
CA LEU A 346 -6.91 -14.05 -35.46
C LEU A 346 -7.79 -15.29 -35.63
N LEU A 347 -7.81 -16.14 -34.61
CA LEU A 347 -8.76 -17.26 -34.47
C LEU A 347 -9.78 -16.95 -33.37
N GLU A 348 -10.77 -17.82 -33.17
CA GLU A 348 -11.89 -17.59 -32.23
C GLU A 348 -11.44 -17.14 -30.83
N ASP A 349 -10.34 -17.70 -30.32
CA ASP A 349 -9.78 -17.47 -28.98
C ASP A 349 -8.26 -17.20 -28.97
N GLN A 350 -7.67 -16.86 -30.13
CA GLN A 350 -6.22 -16.74 -30.26
C GLN A 350 -5.76 -15.61 -31.17
N LEU A 351 -4.60 -15.04 -30.82
CA LEU A 351 -3.77 -14.22 -31.67
C LEU A 351 -2.49 -15.00 -32.01
N LEU A 352 -2.22 -15.15 -33.31
CA LEU A 352 -1.06 -15.86 -33.83
C LEU A 352 -0.14 -14.89 -34.55
N ILE A 353 1.16 -14.90 -34.21
CA ILE A 353 2.16 -14.01 -34.82
C ILE A 353 3.36 -14.86 -35.27
N PRO A 354 3.65 -14.95 -36.58
CA PRO A 354 4.84 -15.64 -37.07
C PRO A 354 6.11 -14.95 -36.58
N SER A 355 7.00 -15.66 -35.89
CA SER A 355 8.26 -15.08 -35.41
C SER A 355 9.28 -14.78 -36.53
N ALA A 356 9.07 -15.33 -37.73
CA ALA A 356 9.95 -15.12 -38.89
C ALA A 356 10.03 -13.65 -39.35
N GLN A 357 9.02 -12.84 -39.07
CA GLN A 357 8.99 -11.41 -39.45
C GLN A 357 9.92 -10.53 -38.59
N PHE A 358 10.40 -11.05 -37.46
CA PHE A 358 11.21 -10.27 -36.53
C PHE A 358 12.68 -10.31 -36.95
N GLU A 359 13.20 -9.16 -37.39
CA GLU A 359 14.59 -9.04 -37.87
C GLU A 359 15.66 -9.32 -36.82
N LYS A 360 15.32 -9.23 -35.53
CA LYS A 360 16.27 -9.38 -34.41
C LYS A 360 15.85 -10.49 -33.46
N LEU A 361 16.84 -11.22 -32.96
CA LEU A 361 16.64 -12.11 -31.82
C LEU A 361 16.65 -11.31 -30.52
N GLY A 362 15.99 -11.83 -29.49
CA GLY A 362 15.98 -11.21 -28.16
C GLY A 362 14.61 -11.15 -27.51
N ARG A 363 14.49 -10.28 -26.50
CA ARG A 363 13.28 -10.12 -25.69
C ARG A 363 12.32 -9.14 -26.35
N TYR A 364 11.06 -9.51 -26.33
CA TYR A 364 9.95 -8.72 -26.84
C TYR A 364 8.87 -8.59 -25.78
N GLN A 365 8.15 -7.49 -25.85
CA GLN A 365 6.98 -7.22 -25.03
C GLN A 365 5.81 -6.88 -25.94
N LEU A 366 4.73 -7.64 -25.81
CA LEU A 366 3.46 -7.37 -26.48
C LEU A 366 2.53 -6.69 -25.48
N LYS A 367 2.00 -5.53 -25.85
CA LYS A 367 1.02 -4.78 -25.05
C LYS A 367 -0.29 -4.71 -25.83
N ILE A 368 -1.39 -5.06 -25.17
CA ILE A 368 -2.74 -4.86 -25.69
C ILE A 368 -3.48 -3.98 -24.69
N THR A 369 -3.98 -2.83 -25.13
CA THR A 369 -4.77 -1.91 -24.30
C THR A 369 -6.23 -1.96 -24.76
N SER A 370 -7.13 -2.33 -23.86
CA SER A 370 -8.57 -2.39 -24.12
C SER A 370 -9.32 -1.56 -23.07
N ASP A 371 -10.28 -0.74 -23.52
CA ASP A 371 -11.17 -0.01 -22.60
C ASP A 371 -12.05 -0.95 -21.78
N VAL A 372 -12.31 -2.16 -22.31
CA VAL A 372 -13.20 -3.18 -21.73
C VAL A 372 -12.43 -4.13 -20.82
N TYR A 373 -11.25 -4.58 -21.22
CA TYR A 373 -10.47 -5.62 -20.53
C TYR A 373 -9.21 -5.08 -19.81
N GLY A 374 -8.92 -3.79 -19.92
CA GLY A 374 -7.73 -3.15 -19.35
C GLY A 374 -6.47 -3.41 -20.16
N GLN A 375 -5.30 -3.21 -19.54
CA GLN A 375 -4.01 -3.44 -20.17
C GLN A 375 -3.53 -4.87 -19.92
N LEU A 376 -3.04 -5.51 -20.99
CA LEU A 376 -2.38 -6.81 -20.94
C LEU A 376 -0.94 -6.68 -21.41
N LEU A 377 -0.04 -7.39 -20.73
CA LEU A 377 1.37 -7.38 -21.04
C LEU A 377 1.95 -8.79 -21.11
N PHE A 378 2.52 -9.14 -22.25
CA PHE A 378 3.11 -10.46 -22.49
C PHE A 378 4.59 -10.32 -22.85
N LEU A 379 5.43 -11.08 -22.15
CA LEU A 379 6.88 -11.09 -22.35
C LEU A 379 7.29 -12.41 -22.98
N PHE A 380 8.04 -12.35 -24.07
CA PHE A 380 8.61 -13.52 -24.73
C PHE A 380 10.00 -13.26 -25.30
N THR A 381 10.74 -14.33 -25.59
CA THR A 381 12.08 -14.25 -26.19
C THR A 381 12.13 -15.05 -27.49
N ILE A 382 12.67 -14.47 -28.55
CA ILE A 382 12.97 -15.17 -29.81
C ILE A 382 14.46 -15.52 -29.85
N LYS A 383 14.80 -16.79 -30.08
CA LYS A 383 16.18 -17.30 -30.15
C LYS A 383 16.48 -17.93 -31.51
N GLN A 384 17.76 -18.04 -31.85
CA GLN A 384 18.21 -18.87 -32.96
C GLN A 384 17.92 -20.34 -32.63
N GLU A 385 17.60 -21.14 -33.64
CA GLU A 385 17.58 -22.60 -33.52
C GLU A 385 18.94 -23.09 -32.99
N GLY A 386 18.90 -23.90 -31.93
CA GLY A 386 20.08 -24.35 -31.17
C GLY A 386 20.65 -25.67 -31.65
#